data_AF-A0A537L164-F1
#
_entry.id   AF-A0A537L164-F1
#
_cell.length_a   1.000
_cell.length_b   1.000
_cell.length_c   1.000
_cell.angle_alpha   90.00
_cell.angle_beta   90.00
_cell.angle_gamma   90.00
#
_symmetry.space_group_name_H-M   'P 1'
#
loop_
_entity.id
_entity.type
_entity.pdbx_description
1 polymer ?
#
loop_
_entity_poly.entity_id
_entity_poly.type
_entity_poly.pdbx_seq_one_letter_code
_entity_poly.pdbx_strand_id
1 'polypeptide(L)'
;MSIAPRVDTAREPVSDLEQKQIALSYLLEAWSEARLDGVDGDCLAQASLFSALSELVTTYGEDATAKYAEGLPARIRNGEFSVRISRQ
;
A
#
# COMPACT_ATOMS: atom_id res chain seq x y z
N MET A 1 -43.99 -22.91 -9.38
CA MET A 1 -42.66 -22.34 -9.65
C MET A 1 -42.61 -20.95 -9.03
N SER A 2 -42.01 -20.81 -7.84
CA SER A 2 -41.83 -19.51 -7.20
C SER A 2 -40.34 -19.18 -7.24
N ILE A 3 -39.97 -18.19 -8.04
CA ILE A 3 -38.60 -17.70 -8.16
C ILE A 3 -38.39 -16.76 -6.98
N ALA A 4 -37.63 -17.19 -5.98
CA ALA A 4 -37.19 -16.30 -4.91
C ALA A 4 -36.29 -15.19 -5.49
N PRO A 5 -36.39 -13.95 -5.00
CA PRO A 5 -35.53 -12.86 -5.46
C PRO A 5 -34.08 -13.17 -5.08
N ARG A 6 -33.18 -13.05 -6.06
CA ARG A 6 -31.73 -13.10 -5.83
C ARG A 6 -31.41 -11.87 -4.98
N VAL A 7 -31.02 -12.09 -3.73
CA VAL A 7 -30.40 -11.06 -2.90
C VAL A 7 -29.09 -10.72 -3.60
N ASP A 8 -29.10 -9.64 -4.37
CA ASP A 8 -27.89 -8.95 -4.76
C ASP A 8 -27.32 -8.39 -3.45
N THR A 9 -26.45 -9.17 -2.81
CA THR A 9 -25.64 -8.69 -1.70
C THR A 9 -24.73 -7.62 -2.26
N ALA A 10 -25.24 -6.39 -2.31
CA ALA A 10 -24.45 -5.19 -2.45
C ALA A 10 -23.39 -5.25 -1.35
N ARG A 11 -22.18 -5.63 -1.75
CA ARG A 11 -21.03 -5.85 -0.87
C ARG A 11 -20.89 -4.58 -0.02
N GLU A 12 -21.03 -4.71 1.31
CA GLU A 12 -20.82 -3.58 2.22
C GLU A 12 -19.46 -2.94 1.90
N PRO A 13 -19.37 -1.59 1.92
CA PRO A 13 -18.12 -0.92 1.63
C PRO A 13 -17.08 -1.41 2.64
N VAL A 14 -16.08 -2.12 2.11
CA VAL A 14 -14.93 -2.61 2.86
C VAL A 14 -14.33 -1.44 3.63
N SER A 15 -14.10 -1.58 4.93
CA SER A 15 -13.59 -0.50 5.76
C SER A 15 -12.23 -0.01 5.25
N ASP A 16 -11.85 1.25 5.49
CA ASP A 16 -10.54 1.78 5.08
C ASP A 16 -9.38 0.91 5.58
N LEU A 17 -9.53 0.30 6.77
CA LEU A 17 -8.55 -0.61 7.33
C LEU A 17 -8.44 -1.91 6.51
N GLU A 18 -9.56 -2.53 6.19
CA GLU A 18 -9.59 -3.73 5.35
C GLU A 18 -9.10 -3.44 3.92
N GLN A 19 -9.46 -2.28 3.34
CA GLN A 19 -8.95 -1.85 2.03
C GLN A 19 -7.42 -1.72 2.06
N LYS A 20 -6.86 -1.10 3.11
CA LYS A 20 -5.41 -1.01 3.30
C LYS A 20 -4.76 -2.38 3.45
N GLN A 21 -5.37 -3.30 4.21
CA GLN A 21 -4.85 -4.66 4.36
C GLN A 21 -4.84 -5.42 3.04
N ILE A 22 -5.92 -5.34 2.26
CA ILE A 22 -6.02 -5.97 0.94
C ILE A 22 -4.96 -5.39 -0.01
N ALA A 23 -4.82 -4.07 -0.07
CA ALA A 23 -3.80 -3.42 -0.88
C ALA A 23 -2.38 -3.87 -0.48
N LEU A 24 -2.11 -3.98 0.82
CA LEU A 24 -0.83 -4.45 1.32
C LEU A 24 -0.55 -5.90 0.89
N SER A 25 -1.53 -6.80 0.95
CA SER A 25 -1.37 -8.17 0.49
C SER A 25 -0.98 -8.23 -0.99
N TYR A 26 -1.69 -7.50 -1.86
CA TYR A 26 -1.34 -7.44 -3.28
C TYR A 26 0.07 -6.89 -3.51
N LEU A 27 0.48 -5.87 -2.76
CA LEU A 27 1.83 -5.31 -2.87
C LEU A 27 2.90 -6.32 -2.43
N LEU A 28 2.65 -7.10 -1.37
CA LEU A 28 3.58 -8.13 -0.89
C LEU A 28 3.72 -9.28 -1.88
N GLU A 29 2.62 -9.69 -2.51
CA GLU A 29 2.63 -10.71 -3.57
C GLU A 29 3.45 -10.22 -4.77
N ALA A 30 3.16 -9.02 -5.28
CA ALA A 30 3.94 -8.40 -6.36
C ALA A 30 5.43 -8.26 -6.00
N TRP A 31 5.74 -7.99 -4.73
CA TRP A 31 7.12 -7.91 -4.25
C TRP A 31 7.83 -9.26 -4.27
N SER A 32 7.12 -10.32 -3.89
CA SER A 32 7.64 -11.68 -3.94
C SER A 32 7.91 -12.11 -5.39
N GLU A 33 6.97 -11.85 -6.30
CA GLU A 33 7.11 -12.18 -7.72
C GLU A 33 8.29 -11.44 -8.37
N ALA A 34 8.39 -10.12 -8.17
CA ALA A 34 9.48 -9.33 -8.71
C ALA A 34 10.86 -9.83 -8.24
N ARG A 35 10.98 -10.29 -6.99
CA ARG A 35 12.21 -10.90 -6.49
C ARG A 35 12.52 -12.25 -7.12
N LEU A 36 11.51 -13.06 -7.41
CA LEU A 36 11.68 -14.33 -8.13
C LEU A 36 12.20 -14.09 -9.56
N ASP A 37 11.76 -13.00 -10.18
CA ASP A 37 12.23 -12.55 -11.50
C ASP A 37 13.63 -11.90 -11.47
N GLY A 38 14.24 -11.79 -10.29
CA GLY A 38 15.60 -11.26 -10.11
C GLY A 38 15.68 -9.74 -10.00
N VAL A 39 14.56 -9.05 -9.76
CA VAL A 39 14.55 -7.60 -9.52
C VAL A 39 15.17 -7.30 -8.14
N ASP A 40 16.13 -6.38 -8.13
CA ASP A 40 16.77 -5.92 -6.91
C ASP A 40 15.78 -5.24 -5.95
N GLY A 41 15.93 -5.53 -4.66
CA GLY A 41 15.02 -5.03 -3.63
C GLY A 41 15.03 -3.51 -3.48
N ASP A 42 16.18 -2.86 -3.69
CA ASP A 42 16.32 -1.41 -3.58
C ASP A 42 15.67 -0.73 -4.79
N CYS A 43 15.85 -1.30 -5.99
CA CYS A 43 15.16 -0.86 -7.20
C CYS A 43 13.64 -0.91 -7.03
N LEU A 44 13.13 -2.00 -6.48
CA LEU A 44 11.69 -2.17 -6.25
C LEU A 44 11.15 -1.20 -5.20
N ALA A 45 11.92 -0.93 -4.14
CA ALA A 45 11.55 0.07 -3.13
C ALA A 45 11.49 1.48 -3.72
N GLN A 46 12.47 1.85 -4.55
CA GLN A 46 12.50 3.15 -5.22
C GLN A 46 11.33 3.31 -6.19
N ALA A 47 11.05 2.29 -7.02
CA ALA A 47 9.92 2.28 -7.93
C ALA A 47 8.59 2.39 -7.17
N SER A 48 8.44 1.66 -6.06
CA SER A 48 7.25 1.70 -5.21
C SER A 48 7.04 3.08 -4.59
N LEU A 49 8.10 3.73 -4.11
CA LEU A 49 8.03 5.09 -3.56
C LEU A 49 7.60 6.10 -4.64
N PHE A 50 8.17 5.99 -5.85
CA PHE A 50 7.78 6.84 -6.97
C PHE A 50 6.30 6.68 -7.32
N SER A 51 5.82 5.44 -7.46
CA SER A 51 4.42 5.15 -7.78
C SER A 51 3.48 5.67 -6.69
N ALA A 52 3.81 5.44 -5.42
CA ALA A 52 3.00 5.92 -4.30
C ALA A 52 2.92 7.46 -4.26
N LEU A 53 4.05 8.15 -4.42
CA LEU A 53 4.06 9.62 -4.44
C LEU A 53 3.34 10.19 -5.67
N SER A 54 3.47 9.54 -6.83
CA SER A 54 2.78 9.95 -8.06
C SER A 54 1.25 9.85 -7.94
N GLU A 55 0.76 8.78 -7.29
CA GLU A 55 -0.67 8.61 -7.00
C GLU A 55 -1.18 9.69 -6.03
N LEU A 56 -0.40 10.01 -4.98
CA LEU A 56 -0.74 11.08 -4.04
C LEU A 56 -0.78 12.45 -4.74
N VAL A 57 0.19 12.75 -5.60
CA VAL A 57 0.19 14.00 -6.39
C VAL A 57 -1.01 14.06 -7.33
N THR A 58 -1.33 12.94 -7.99
CA THR A 58 -2.48 12.86 -8.91
C THR A 58 -3.80 13.08 -8.18
N THR A 59 -3.93 12.54 -6.98
CA THR A 59 -5.17 12.61 -6.19
C THR A 59 -5.32 13.93 -5.43
N TYR A 60 -4.23 14.45 -4.86
CA TYR A 60 -4.28 15.55 -3.88
C TYR A 60 -3.50 16.81 -4.31
N GLY A 61 -2.66 16.73 -5.34
CA GLY A 61 -1.78 17.81 -5.81
C GLY A 61 -0.39 17.79 -5.16
N GLU A 62 0.51 18.58 -5.75
CA GLU A 62 1.93 18.66 -5.38
C GLU A 62 2.14 19.22 -3.96
N ASP A 63 1.52 20.36 -3.64
CA ASP A 63 1.65 20.99 -2.31
C ASP A 63 1.15 20.10 -1.17
N ALA A 64 0.00 19.44 -1.35
CA ALA A 64 -0.55 18.54 -0.34
C ALA A 64 0.36 17.32 -0.13
N THR A 65 0.93 16.78 -1.21
CA THR A 65 1.86 15.65 -1.14
C THR A 65 3.19 16.05 -0.50
N ALA A 66 3.72 17.24 -0.82
CA ALA A 66 4.90 17.78 -0.17
C ALA A 66 4.67 17.95 1.34
N LYS A 67 3.50 18.47 1.74
CA LYS A 67 3.13 18.63 3.15
C LYS A 67 3.03 17.29 3.88
N TYR A 68 2.47 16.27 3.22
CA TYR A 68 2.46 14.91 3.74
C TYR A 68 3.88 14.36 3.95
N ALA A 69 4.79 14.61 3.01
CA ALA A 69 6.15 14.10 3.03
C ALA A 69 7.04 14.75 4.10
N GLU A 70 6.75 15.98 4.55
CA GLU A 70 7.53 16.70 5.58
C GLU A 70 7.74 15.87 6.88
N GLY A 71 6.78 15.02 7.24
CA GLY A 71 6.86 14.17 8.44
C GLY A 71 7.74 12.93 8.26
N LEU A 72 7.98 12.49 7.03
CA LEU A 72 8.67 11.21 6.76
C LEU A 72 10.10 11.18 7.32
N PRO A 73 10.95 12.21 7.18
CA PRO A 73 12.30 12.18 7.72
C PRO A 73 12.34 11.98 9.24
N ALA A 74 11.39 12.57 9.98
CA ALA A 74 11.31 12.39 11.43
C ALA A 74 10.92 10.95 11.79
N ARG A 75 9.90 10.41 11.13
CA ARG A 75 9.42 9.03 11.31
C ARG A 75 10.50 7.99 11.00
N ILE A 76 11.26 8.20 9.92
CA ILE A 76 12.41 7.35 9.55
C ILE A 76 13.48 7.36 10.64
N ARG A 77 13.89 8.56 11.11
CA ARG A 77 14.91 8.68 12.17
C ARG A 77 14.44 8.09 13.51
N ASN A 78 13.14 8.13 13.79
CA ASN A 78 12.55 7.50 14.96
C ASN A 78 12.45 5.96 14.84
N GLY A 79 12.81 5.40 13.68
CA GLY A 79 12.83 3.96 13.46
C GLY A 79 11.46 3.34 13.18
N GLU A 80 10.44 4.13 12.81
CA GLU A 80 9.09 3.61 12.53
C GLU A 80 9.07 2.58 11.39
N PHE A 81 10.03 2.66 10.47
CA PHE A 81 10.17 1.74 9.34
C PHE A 81 11.30 0.72 9.55
N SER A 82 11.99 0.77 10.69
CA SER A 82 12.99 -0.22 11.03
C SER A 82 12.28 -1.44 11.59
N VAL A 83 12.18 -2.50 10.78
CA VAL A 83 11.76 -3.81 11.28
C VAL A 83 12.84 -4.30 12.23
N ARG A 84 12.63 -4.16 13.54
CA ARG A 84 13.41 -4.93 14.51
C ARG A 84 13.03 -6.38 14.30
N ILE A 85 13.81 -7.08 13.48
CA ILE A 85 13.81 -8.54 13.46
C ILE A 85 14.30 -8.95 14.84
N SER A 86 13.39 -9.09 15.79
CA SER A 86 13.64 -9.84 17.01
C SER A 86 13.90 -11.26 16.55
N ARG A 87 15.18 -11.58 16.40
CA ARG A 87 15.65 -12.94 16.20
C ARG A 87 15.34 -13.69 17.50
N GLN A 88 14.20 -14.38 17.54
CA GLN A 88 13.89 -15.44 18.49
C GLN A 88 13.63 -16.71 17.70
#